data_AF-A0A2I1H0W4-F1
#
_entry.id   AF-A0A2I1H0W4-F1
#
_cell.length_a   1.000
_cell.length_b   1.000
_cell.length_c   1.000
_cell.angle_alpha   90.00
_cell.angle_beta   90.00
_cell.angle_gamma   90.00
#
_symmetry.space_group_name_H-M   'P 1'
#
loop_
_entity.id
_entity.type
_entity.pdbx_description
1 polymer ?
#
loop_
_entity_poly.entity_id
_entity_poly.type
_entity_poly.pdbx_seq_one_letter_code
_entity_poly.pdbx_strand_id
1 'polypeptide(L)'
;MIEYLKPEILIYAKITKDFINQGISSAIEEFNIENTNTITVIKIPLEEIEYVTGLIIDLPFYSLKNWNKPKIQLQIITQNRPDSLSRLIHSLNASYYFGDDNITLTINMDRGADPVTIEFCSKFLWNHGSKNVRHRVIQGGLLPAVVESYYPNDYNDYGILLEDDVEVSPFYYLWVKYTILKYRYGPAKYQRLFGISLYGQRQMELHMVGRRPYDPESIFHGTKFPSRSPYLSQVPCSWGAVYFPEIWKEFHEYLIRRLDDESNYHSQEIIVPNSRSSFKWKKSWKKYFIELIYLRGYVMLYPNYKNFTSFSTNHAEIGIHIHLIKDKPEPVTIFGVPLMKDFTLYDELPNNHLTDFTELPVTNLWGNLTTFNDLINRGINLHNNISQCPPHYKEENDQLNFSTQDIFCVDEEKKRNTTTQDYINFEKQHRESLTESDQRASTTSVI
;
A
#
# COMPACT_ATOMS: atom_id res chain seq x y z
N MET A 1 -18.36 -37.03 -14.22
CA MET A 1 -17.50 -36.22 -15.14
C MET A 1 -16.24 -35.75 -14.43
N ILE A 2 -16.35 -35.09 -13.26
CA ILE A 2 -15.19 -34.65 -12.46
C ILE A 2 -14.28 -35.83 -12.09
N GLU A 3 -14.84 -36.94 -11.59
CA GLU A 3 -14.10 -38.18 -11.30
C GLU A 3 -13.32 -38.74 -12.50
N TYR A 4 -13.88 -38.60 -13.71
CA TYR A 4 -13.30 -39.15 -14.94
C TYR A 4 -12.24 -38.24 -15.54
N LEU A 5 -12.52 -36.93 -15.62
CA LEU A 5 -11.61 -35.93 -16.20
C LEU A 5 -10.47 -35.56 -15.25
N LYS A 6 -10.67 -35.68 -13.93
CA LYS A 6 -9.73 -35.30 -12.87
C LYS A 6 -9.13 -33.89 -13.07
N PRO A 7 -9.96 -32.85 -13.27
CA PRO A 7 -9.46 -31.52 -13.57
C PRO A 7 -8.74 -30.93 -12.36
N GLU A 8 -7.59 -30.27 -12.56
CA GLU A 8 -6.92 -29.51 -11.49
C GLU A 8 -7.59 -28.15 -11.22
N ILE A 9 -8.25 -27.60 -12.25
CA ILE A 9 -8.95 -26.31 -12.20
C ILE A 9 -10.33 -26.51 -12.81
N LEU A 10 -11.36 -26.10 -12.08
CA LEU A 10 -12.75 -26.12 -12.52
C LEU A 10 -13.30 -24.69 -12.51
N ILE A 11 -13.60 -24.16 -13.69
CA ILE A 11 -14.17 -22.82 -13.87
C ILE A 11 -15.63 -22.96 -14.29
N TYR A 12 -16.54 -22.30 -13.58
CA TYR A 12 -17.96 -22.30 -13.95
C TYR A 12 -18.70 -21.05 -13.47
N ALA A 13 -19.82 -20.77 -14.14
CA ALA A 13 -20.71 -19.68 -13.81
C ALA A 13 -21.50 -19.97 -12.52
N LYS A 14 -21.43 -19.08 -11.53
CA LYS A 14 -22.29 -19.09 -10.35
C LYS A 14 -23.69 -18.66 -10.78
N ILE A 15 -24.59 -19.64 -10.84
CA ILE A 15 -26.00 -19.45 -11.16
C ILE A 15 -26.80 -19.33 -9.86
N THR A 16 -27.87 -18.55 -9.85
CA THR A 16 -28.72 -18.33 -8.66
C THR A 16 -29.51 -19.54 -8.19
N LYS A 17 -29.53 -20.64 -8.97
CA LYS A 17 -30.24 -21.87 -8.60
C LYS A 17 -29.40 -22.71 -7.63
N ASP A 18 -29.74 -22.62 -6.35
CA ASP A 18 -29.01 -23.27 -5.24
C ASP A 18 -28.77 -24.77 -5.46
N PHE A 19 -29.74 -25.52 -5.98
CA PHE A 19 -29.61 -26.97 -6.17
C PHE A 19 -28.45 -27.38 -7.10
N ILE A 20 -28.17 -26.61 -8.16
CA ILE A 20 -27.07 -26.92 -9.08
C ILE A 20 -25.73 -26.64 -8.39
N ASN A 21 -25.62 -25.51 -7.68
CA ASN A 21 -24.41 -25.18 -6.94
C ASN A 21 -24.12 -26.18 -5.81
N GLN A 22 -25.17 -26.64 -5.12
CA GLN A 22 -25.07 -27.69 -4.11
C GLN A 22 -24.58 -28.99 -4.73
N GLY A 23 -25.19 -29.46 -5.82
CA GLY A 23 -24.76 -30.68 -6.51
C GLY A 23 -23.31 -30.62 -6.99
N ILE A 24 -22.88 -29.49 -7.57
CA ILE A 24 -21.48 -29.29 -7.98
C ILE A 24 -20.56 -29.30 -6.74
N SER A 25 -20.93 -28.62 -5.66
CA SER A 25 -20.10 -28.55 -4.45
C SER A 25 -19.95 -29.93 -3.78
N SER A 26 -21.03 -30.70 -3.67
CA SER A 26 -20.98 -32.07 -3.15
C SER A 26 -20.10 -32.98 -4.01
N ALA A 27 -20.19 -32.90 -5.34
CA ALA A 27 -19.33 -33.69 -6.23
C ALA A 27 -17.84 -33.32 -6.11
N ILE A 28 -17.52 -32.05 -5.85
CA ILE A 28 -16.15 -31.59 -5.63
C ILE A 28 -15.63 -32.07 -4.26
N GLU A 29 -16.47 -32.01 -3.22
CA GLU A 29 -16.12 -32.51 -1.88
C GLU A 29 -15.79 -34.00 -1.91
N GLU A 30 -16.63 -34.82 -2.56
CA GLU A 30 -16.42 -36.25 -2.74
C GLU A 30 -15.10 -36.52 -3.50
N PHE A 31 -14.87 -35.83 -4.62
CA PHE A 31 -13.62 -35.95 -5.37
C PHE A 31 -12.38 -35.62 -4.54
N ASN A 32 -12.44 -34.57 -3.72
CA ASN A 32 -11.33 -34.12 -2.87
C ASN A 32 -11.06 -35.08 -1.69
N ILE A 33 -12.03 -35.88 -1.27
CA ILE A 33 -11.84 -36.93 -0.25
C ILE A 33 -11.10 -38.12 -0.87
N GLU A 34 -11.43 -38.49 -2.11
CA GLU A 34 -10.87 -39.66 -2.78
C GLU A 34 -9.49 -39.41 -3.41
N ASN A 35 -9.14 -38.15 -3.67
CA ASN A 35 -7.89 -37.78 -4.34
C ASN A 35 -7.01 -36.91 -3.45
N THR A 36 -5.69 -37.07 -3.58
CA THR A 36 -4.71 -36.26 -2.84
C THR A 36 -4.59 -34.83 -3.33
N ASN A 37 -5.02 -34.55 -4.57
CA ASN A 37 -4.98 -33.22 -5.17
C ASN A 37 -6.34 -32.54 -5.08
N THR A 38 -6.36 -31.36 -4.44
CA THR A 38 -7.54 -30.51 -4.35
C THR A 38 -7.80 -29.76 -5.65
N ILE A 39 -9.03 -29.81 -6.14
CA ILE A 39 -9.46 -29.04 -7.31
C ILE A 39 -9.53 -27.56 -6.94
N THR A 40 -8.92 -26.70 -7.75
CA THR A 40 -9.12 -25.25 -7.63
C THR A 40 -10.42 -24.85 -8.31
N VAL A 41 -11.38 -24.38 -7.53
CA VAL A 41 -12.71 -24.02 -8.01
C VAL A 41 -12.80 -22.51 -8.23
N ILE A 42 -13.09 -22.09 -9.45
CA ILE A 42 -13.27 -20.69 -9.83
C ILE A 42 -14.74 -20.49 -10.18
N LYS A 43 -15.50 -19.92 -9.24
CA LYS A 43 -16.93 -19.65 -9.38
C LYS A 43 -17.11 -18.18 -9.73
N ILE A 44 -17.66 -17.84 -10.90
CA ILE A 44 -17.81 -16.43 -11.32
C ILE A 44 -19.29 -16.11 -11.49
N PRO A 45 -19.83 -15.04 -10.88
CA PRO A 45 -21.20 -14.58 -11.14
C PRO A 45 -21.45 -14.41 -12.63
N LEU A 46 -22.61 -14.87 -13.12
CA LEU A 46 -22.92 -14.86 -14.56
C LEU A 46 -22.76 -13.47 -15.19
N GLU A 47 -23.12 -12.43 -14.47
CA GLU A 47 -23.07 -11.02 -14.88
C GLU A 47 -21.63 -10.47 -14.96
N GLU A 48 -20.67 -11.13 -14.31
CA GLU A 48 -19.28 -10.67 -14.22
C GLU A 48 -18.33 -11.44 -15.14
N ILE A 49 -18.81 -12.48 -15.84
CA ILE A 49 -17.99 -13.35 -16.68
C ILE A 49 -17.26 -12.58 -17.78
N GLU A 50 -17.93 -11.61 -18.41
CA GLU A 50 -17.34 -10.80 -19.48
C GLU A 50 -16.09 -10.04 -18.99
N TYR A 51 -16.10 -9.56 -17.75
CA TYR A 51 -14.99 -8.80 -17.17
C TYR A 51 -13.79 -9.68 -16.83
N VAL A 52 -13.99 -10.96 -16.55
CA VAL A 52 -12.92 -11.86 -16.06
C VAL A 52 -12.33 -12.73 -17.18
N THR A 53 -13.01 -12.85 -18.33
CA THR A 53 -12.60 -13.73 -19.43
C THR A 53 -11.19 -13.42 -19.93
N GLY A 54 -10.88 -12.15 -20.20
CA GLY A 54 -9.54 -11.74 -20.67
C GLY A 54 -8.43 -12.06 -19.67
N LEU A 55 -8.69 -11.80 -18.37
CA LEU A 55 -7.79 -12.16 -17.28
C LEU A 55 -7.53 -13.66 -17.22
N ILE A 56 -8.56 -14.51 -17.32
CA ILE A 56 -8.38 -15.97 -17.27
C ILE A 56 -7.53 -16.48 -18.44
N ILE A 57 -7.69 -15.88 -19.61
CA ILE A 57 -6.91 -16.25 -20.81
C ILE A 57 -5.44 -15.84 -20.66
N ASP A 58 -5.16 -14.67 -20.08
CA ASP A 58 -3.79 -14.19 -19.89
C ASP A 58 -3.05 -14.89 -18.75
N LEU A 59 -3.74 -15.29 -17.68
CA LEU A 59 -3.09 -15.88 -16.52
C LEU A 59 -2.54 -17.29 -16.81
N PRO A 60 -1.28 -17.58 -16.43
CA PRO A 60 -0.74 -18.92 -16.57
C PRO A 60 -1.45 -19.90 -15.63
N PHE A 61 -1.38 -21.20 -15.96
CA PHE A 61 -2.00 -22.27 -15.17
C PHE A 61 -1.65 -22.21 -13.68
N TYR A 62 -0.40 -21.89 -13.33
CA TYR A 62 0.05 -21.78 -11.94
C TYR A 62 -0.69 -20.64 -11.18
N SER A 63 -0.96 -19.51 -11.83
CA SER A 63 -1.74 -18.42 -11.25
C SER A 63 -3.19 -18.83 -11.03
N LEU A 64 -3.81 -19.47 -12.03
CA LEU A 64 -5.19 -19.93 -11.94
C LEU A 64 -5.36 -21.00 -10.85
N LYS A 65 -4.40 -21.90 -10.65
CA LYS A 65 -4.38 -22.87 -9.55
C LYS A 65 -4.32 -22.22 -8.17
N ASN A 66 -3.85 -20.97 -8.08
CA ASN A 66 -3.81 -20.19 -6.85
C ASN A 66 -4.93 -19.14 -6.76
N TRP A 67 -5.99 -19.22 -7.58
CA TRP A 67 -7.08 -18.23 -7.66
C TRP A 67 -7.65 -17.79 -6.31
N ASN A 68 -7.94 -18.76 -5.43
CA ASN A 68 -8.56 -18.54 -4.11
C ASN A 68 -7.55 -18.33 -2.97
N LYS A 69 -6.25 -18.31 -3.27
CA LYS A 69 -5.20 -18.22 -2.26
C LYS A 69 -4.98 -16.80 -1.73
N PRO A 70 -4.94 -15.75 -2.57
CA PRO A 70 -4.89 -14.37 -2.07
C PRO A 70 -6.16 -14.03 -1.30
N LYS A 71 -6.01 -13.54 -0.07
CA LYS A 71 -7.06 -12.96 0.75
C LYS A 71 -6.92 -11.45 0.68
N ILE A 72 -7.92 -10.76 0.16
CA ILE A 72 -7.88 -9.30 -0.01
C ILE A 72 -8.88 -8.70 0.98
N GLN A 73 -8.40 -7.81 1.86
CA GLN A 73 -9.23 -7.14 2.87
C GLN A 73 -9.18 -5.61 2.71
N LEU A 74 -10.30 -4.97 3.05
CA LEU A 74 -10.50 -3.53 2.95
C LEU A 74 -10.27 -2.88 4.31
N GLN A 75 -9.41 -1.86 4.34
CA GLN A 75 -9.01 -1.15 5.54
C GLN A 75 -9.28 0.34 5.34
N ILE A 76 -10.38 0.81 5.92
CA ILE A 76 -10.83 2.20 5.80
C ILE A 76 -10.35 2.97 7.02
N ILE A 77 -9.76 4.14 6.79
CA ILE A 77 -9.31 5.07 7.83
C ILE A 77 -10.21 6.30 7.77
N THR A 78 -10.81 6.66 8.91
CA THR A 78 -11.71 7.81 8.97
C THR A 78 -11.67 8.48 10.34
N GLN A 79 -12.19 9.71 10.40
CA GLN A 79 -12.38 10.44 11.63
C GLN A 79 -13.77 11.07 11.66
N ASN A 80 -13.98 12.21 11.02
CA ASN A 80 -15.17 13.05 11.21
C ASN A 80 -15.76 13.59 9.90
N ARG A 81 -15.79 12.76 8.84
CA ARG A 81 -16.31 13.13 7.52
C ARG A 81 -17.35 12.11 7.03
N PRO A 82 -18.57 12.11 7.59
CA PRO A 82 -19.57 11.08 7.31
C PRO A 82 -20.02 11.08 5.84
N ASP A 83 -20.17 12.24 5.20
CA ASP A 83 -20.60 12.32 3.79
C ASP A 83 -19.55 11.74 2.83
N SER A 84 -18.28 12.09 3.08
CA SER A 84 -17.15 11.58 2.31
C SER A 84 -17.00 10.07 2.48
N LEU A 85 -17.07 9.60 3.73
CA LEU A 85 -17.07 8.17 4.05
C LEU A 85 -18.25 7.44 3.39
N SER A 86 -19.44 8.05 3.39
CA SER A 86 -20.63 7.49 2.74
C SER A 86 -20.41 7.31 1.23
N ARG A 87 -19.76 8.28 0.56
CA ARG A 87 -19.39 8.17 -0.86
C ARG A 87 -18.43 7.00 -1.10
N LEU A 88 -17.39 6.85 -0.26
CA LEU A 88 -16.48 5.71 -0.34
C LEU A 88 -17.23 4.37 -0.19
N ILE A 89 -18.03 4.22 0.87
CA ILE A 89 -18.79 2.99 1.14
C ILE A 89 -19.76 2.66 0.01
N HIS A 90 -20.41 3.68 -0.57
CA HIS A 90 -21.29 3.49 -1.72
C HIS A 90 -20.52 2.95 -2.93
N SER A 91 -19.36 3.52 -3.25
CA SER A 91 -18.53 3.05 -4.36
C SER A 91 -18.01 1.62 -4.15
N LEU A 92 -17.66 1.24 -2.92
CA LEU A 92 -17.24 -0.13 -2.58
C LEU A 92 -18.40 -1.11 -2.73
N ASN A 93 -19.59 -0.79 -2.22
CA ASN A 93 -20.75 -1.67 -2.36
C ASN A 93 -21.19 -1.86 -3.81
N ALA A 94 -20.96 -0.88 -4.69
CA ALA A 94 -21.29 -0.92 -6.10
C ALA A 94 -20.21 -1.61 -6.99
N SER A 95 -19.13 -2.12 -6.39
CA SER A 95 -18.03 -2.75 -7.12
C SER A 95 -18.24 -4.25 -7.35
N TYR A 96 -17.54 -4.80 -8.35
CA TYR A 96 -17.57 -6.23 -8.68
C TYR A 96 -16.42 -6.98 -8.00
N TYR A 97 -16.70 -8.17 -7.46
CA TYR A 97 -15.76 -8.96 -6.65
C TYR A 97 -15.40 -10.34 -7.24
N PHE A 98 -15.89 -10.67 -8.43
CA PHE A 98 -15.49 -11.81 -9.26
C PHE A 98 -15.57 -13.17 -8.55
N GLY A 99 -16.65 -13.33 -7.78
CA GLY A 99 -16.97 -14.55 -7.03
C GLY A 99 -16.30 -14.68 -5.67
N ASP A 100 -15.55 -13.68 -5.23
CA ASP A 100 -15.03 -13.64 -3.87
C ASP A 100 -16.13 -13.17 -2.92
N ASP A 101 -16.80 -14.13 -2.27
CA ASP A 101 -18.01 -13.88 -1.46
C ASP A 101 -17.72 -13.44 0.00
N ASN A 102 -16.45 -13.29 0.41
CA ASN A 102 -16.07 -12.99 1.79
C ASN A 102 -14.96 -11.93 1.88
N ILE A 103 -15.24 -10.75 1.35
CA ILE A 103 -14.38 -9.58 1.46
C ILE A 103 -14.59 -8.94 2.83
N THR A 104 -13.57 -9.01 3.68
CA THR A 104 -13.61 -8.39 5.00
C THR A 104 -13.39 -6.89 4.88
N LEU A 105 -14.30 -6.11 5.46
CA LEU A 105 -14.20 -4.66 5.54
C LEU A 105 -14.02 -4.23 7.00
N THR A 106 -12.94 -3.51 7.27
CA THR A 106 -12.64 -2.97 8.59
C THR A 106 -12.56 -1.45 8.54
N ILE A 107 -13.31 -0.79 9.40
CA ILE A 107 -13.27 0.67 9.56
C ILE A 107 -12.48 1.00 10.82
N ASN A 108 -11.40 1.75 10.64
CA ASN A 108 -10.50 2.22 11.68
C ASN A 108 -10.80 3.70 11.95
N MET A 109 -11.65 3.96 12.95
CA MET A 109 -11.99 5.31 13.41
C MET A 109 -10.93 5.81 14.40
N ASP A 110 -10.34 6.98 14.14
CA ASP A 110 -9.52 7.66 15.16
C ASP A 110 -10.41 8.24 16.28
N ARG A 111 -9.81 8.62 17.41
CA ARG A 111 -10.51 9.09 18.61
C ARG A 111 -11.49 10.23 18.32
N GLY A 112 -11.13 11.14 17.42
CA GLY A 112 -11.90 12.34 17.16
C GLY A 112 -13.10 12.13 16.24
N ALA A 113 -13.61 10.89 16.12
CA ALA A 113 -14.81 10.62 15.35
C ALA A 113 -16.06 11.25 15.98
N ASP A 114 -16.85 11.93 15.16
CA ASP A 114 -18.06 12.60 15.60
C ASP A 114 -19.24 11.62 15.68
N PRO A 115 -20.32 11.95 16.44
CA PRO A 115 -21.45 11.05 16.63
C PRO A 115 -22.09 10.57 15.31
N VAL A 116 -22.13 11.44 14.29
CA VAL A 116 -22.71 11.12 12.97
C VAL A 116 -21.88 10.06 12.26
N THR A 117 -20.54 10.19 12.25
CA THR A 117 -19.66 9.16 11.66
C THR A 117 -19.76 7.84 12.41
N ILE A 118 -19.78 7.86 13.75
CA ILE A 118 -19.92 6.65 14.57
C ILE A 118 -21.23 5.93 14.25
N GLU A 119 -22.34 6.67 14.22
CA GLU A 119 -23.65 6.13 13.90
C GLU A 119 -23.68 5.55 12.48
N PHE A 120 -23.15 6.28 11.50
CA PHE A 120 -23.04 5.81 10.12
C PHE A 120 -22.29 4.47 10.04
N CYS A 121 -21.09 4.38 10.62
CA CYS A 121 -20.26 3.17 10.65
C CYS A 121 -20.99 1.97 11.27
N SER A 122 -21.80 2.21 12.31
CA SER A 122 -22.59 1.15 12.94
C SER A 122 -23.72 0.63 12.04
N LYS A 123 -24.39 1.52 11.30
CA LYS A 123 -25.66 1.22 10.61
C LYS A 123 -25.53 0.78 9.15
N PHE A 124 -24.51 1.20 8.41
CA PHE A 124 -24.45 0.85 6.99
C PHE A 124 -24.32 -0.67 6.79
N LEU A 125 -24.84 -1.15 5.66
CA LEU A 125 -24.79 -2.55 5.27
C LEU A 125 -23.58 -2.82 4.37
N TRP A 126 -22.86 -3.88 4.69
CA TRP A 126 -21.79 -4.42 3.86
C TRP A 126 -22.24 -5.76 3.29
N ASN A 127 -22.40 -5.83 1.97
CA ASN A 127 -23.06 -6.96 1.31
C ASN A 127 -22.09 -8.04 0.83
N HIS A 128 -20.78 -7.82 0.99
CA HIS A 128 -19.74 -8.63 0.34
C HIS A 128 -18.88 -9.44 1.33
N GLY A 129 -19.24 -9.47 2.62
CA GLY A 129 -18.52 -10.24 3.64
C GLY A 129 -18.70 -9.70 5.06
N SER A 130 -17.69 -9.89 5.90
CA SER A 130 -17.71 -9.41 7.29
C SER A 130 -17.42 -7.91 7.41
N LYS A 131 -18.10 -7.23 8.35
CA LYS A 131 -17.87 -5.82 8.71
C LYS A 131 -17.31 -5.74 10.13
N ASN A 132 -16.14 -5.11 10.29
CA ASN A 132 -15.52 -4.81 11.57
C ASN A 132 -15.40 -3.29 11.76
N VAL A 133 -15.69 -2.81 12.97
CA VAL A 133 -15.54 -1.39 13.33
C VAL A 133 -14.61 -1.29 14.53
N ARG A 134 -13.52 -0.54 14.38
CA ARG A 134 -12.52 -0.28 15.42
C ARG A 134 -12.52 1.21 15.72
N HIS A 135 -12.51 1.55 17.00
CA HIS A 135 -12.49 2.93 17.46
C HIS A 135 -11.34 3.14 18.45
N ARG A 136 -10.46 4.10 18.17
CA ARG A 136 -9.33 4.42 19.05
C ARG A 136 -9.78 5.20 20.28
N VAL A 137 -9.22 4.83 21.43
CA VAL A 137 -9.46 5.55 22.70
C VAL A 137 -8.56 6.79 22.84
N ILE A 138 -7.32 6.69 22.35
CA ILE A 138 -6.31 7.76 22.37
C ILE A 138 -6.12 8.24 20.93
N GLN A 139 -5.98 9.56 20.75
CA GLN A 139 -5.72 10.14 19.44
C GLN A 139 -4.42 9.55 18.89
N GLY A 140 -4.52 8.78 17.80
CA GLY A 140 -3.35 8.23 17.13
C GLY A 140 -2.65 9.29 16.28
N GLY A 141 -3.43 10.08 15.54
CA GLY A 141 -2.88 10.91 14.46
C GLY A 141 -2.50 10.06 13.25
N LEU A 142 -2.03 10.71 12.18
CA LEU A 142 -1.94 10.06 10.88
C LEU A 142 -0.99 8.85 10.84
N LEU A 143 0.14 8.90 11.54
CA LEU A 143 1.12 7.81 11.51
C LEU A 143 0.54 6.51 12.12
N PRO A 144 0.08 6.49 13.39
CA PRO A 144 -0.59 5.30 13.93
C PRO A 144 -1.86 4.92 13.18
N ALA A 145 -2.66 5.90 12.73
CA ALA A 145 -3.90 5.65 12.02
C ALA A 145 -3.70 4.83 10.74
N VAL A 146 -2.64 5.11 9.98
CA VAL A 146 -2.30 4.36 8.76
C VAL A 146 -1.55 3.07 9.05
N VAL A 147 -0.51 3.12 9.90
CA VAL A 147 0.37 1.96 10.07
C VAL A 147 -0.34 0.80 10.78
N GLU A 148 -1.20 1.10 11.75
CA GLU A 148 -1.90 0.08 12.54
C GLU A 148 -3.29 -0.26 11.98
N SER A 149 -3.74 0.37 10.88
CA SER A 149 -5.02 0.01 10.25
C SER A 149 -5.02 -1.42 9.74
N TYR A 150 -3.85 -1.96 9.43
CA TYR A 150 -3.65 -3.24 8.79
C TYR A 150 -2.42 -3.96 9.33
N TYR A 151 -2.57 -5.24 9.64
CA TYR A 151 -1.44 -6.15 9.87
C TYR A 151 -1.79 -7.54 9.30
N PRO A 152 -0.95 -8.14 8.46
CA PRO A 152 -1.28 -9.38 7.77
C PRO A 152 -1.17 -10.61 8.66
N ASN A 153 -2.15 -11.51 8.57
CA ASN A 153 -2.11 -12.80 9.24
C ASN A 153 -1.05 -13.73 8.63
N ASP A 154 -0.98 -13.79 7.31
CA ASP A 154 -0.03 -14.62 6.56
C ASP A 154 0.44 -13.91 5.27
N TYR A 155 1.34 -14.52 4.49
CA TYR A 155 1.90 -13.89 3.27
C TYR A 155 0.97 -13.91 2.04
N ASN A 156 -0.27 -14.38 2.21
CA ASN A 156 -1.34 -14.29 1.23
C ASN A 156 -2.45 -13.32 1.67
N ASP A 157 -2.28 -12.65 2.81
CA ASP A 157 -3.21 -11.64 3.32
C ASP A 157 -2.79 -10.27 2.78
N TYR A 158 -3.65 -9.61 2.01
CA TYR A 158 -3.37 -8.34 1.32
C TYR A 158 -4.33 -7.27 1.83
N GLY A 159 -3.78 -6.12 2.25
CA GLY A 159 -4.56 -4.99 2.75
C GLY A 159 -4.71 -3.90 1.71
N ILE A 160 -5.94 -3.57 1.34
CA ILE A 160 -6.27 -2.35 0.58
C ILE A 160 -6.53 -1.24 1.59
N LEU A 161 -5.67 -0.23 1.62
CA LEU A 161 -5.79 0.92 2.50
C LEU A 161 -6.48 2.07 1.76
N LEU A 162 -7.58 2.55 2.33
CA LEU A 162 -8.42 3.63 1.80
C LEU A 162 -8.66 4.67 2.90
N GLU A 163 -8.54 5.95 2.57
CA GLU A 163 -8.97 7.06 3.45
C GLU A 163 -10.40 7.49 3.08
N ASP A 164 -11.09 8.16 4.02
CA ASP A 164 -12.49 8.56 3.82
C ASP A 164 -12.74 9.53 2.65
N ASP A 165 -11.70 10.16 2.10
CA ASP A 165 -11.75 11.07 0.95
C ASP A 165 -11.50 10.40 -0.41
N VAL A 166 -11.38 9.07 -0.43
CA VAL A 166 -11.21 8.27 -1.64
C VAL A 166 -12.56 7.80 -2.18
N GLU A 167 -12.68 7.68 -3.50
CA GLU A 167 -13.74 6.95 -4.18
C GLU A 167 -13.10 5.93 -5.15
N VAL A 168 -13.69 4.74 -5.29
CA VAL A 168 -13.14 3.67 -6.15
C VAL A 168 -13.98 3.43 -7.40
N SER A 169 -13.32 2.97 -8.46
CA SER A 169 -13.96 2.45 -9.67
C SER A 169 -14.69 1.13 -9.36
N PRO A 170 -15.82 0.81 -10.01
CA PRO A 170 -16.46 -0.51 -9.90
C PRO A 170 -15.53 -1.70 -10.23
N PHE A 171 -14.46 -1.45 -11.00
CA PHE A 171 -13.50 -2.45 -11.45
C PHE A 171 -12.19 -2.47 -10.64
N TYR A 172 -12.09 -1.72 -9.53
CA TYR A 172 -10.85 -1.63 -8.76
C TYR A 172 -10.36 -3.01 -8.28
N TYR A 173 -11.28 -3.87 -7.88
CA TYR A 173 -10.96 -5.20 -7.37
C TYR A 173 -10.40 -6.10 -8.48
N LEU A 174 -10.84 -5.90 -9.74
CA LEU A 174 -10.32 -6.65 -10.89
C LEU A 174 -8.85 -6.34 -11.10
N TRP A 175 -8.51 -5.05 -11.10
CA TRP A 175 -7.13 -4.59 -11.21
C TRP A 175 -6.25 -5.20 -10.11
N VAL A 176 -6.73 -5.19 -8.86
CA VAL A 176 -6.01 -5.79 -7.73
C VAL A 176 -5.83 -7.29 -7.92
N LYS A 177 -6.92 -8.03 -8.18
CA LYS A 177 -6.88 -9.49 -8.29
C LYS A 177 -6.03 -9.94 -9.48
N TYR A 178 -6.15 -9.27 -10.61
CA TYR A 178 -5.37 -9.56 -11.82
C TYR A 178 -3.87 -9.39 -11.57
N THR A 179 -3.47 -8.25 -11.01
CA THR A 179 -2.06 -7.92 -10.79
C THR A 179 -1.43 -8.80 -9.71
N ILE A 180 -2.16 -9.13 -8.63
CA ILE A 180 -1.71 -10.10 -7.62
C ILE A 180 -1.53 -11.48 -8.25
N LEU A 181 -2.53 -12.00 -8.96
CA LEU A 181 -2.42 -13.34 -9.55
C LEU A 181 -1.28 -13.44 -10.57
N LYS A 182 -1.06 -12.39 -11.38
CA LYS A 182 0.02 -12.36 -12.38
C LYS A 182 1.41 -12.23 -11.76
N TYR A 183 1.62 -11.29 -10.84
CA TYR A 183 2.97 -10.96 -10.35
C TYR A 183 3.37 -11.66 -9.05
N ARG A 184 2.42 -12.22 -8.29
CA ARG A 184 2.68 -12.89 -7.00
C ARG A 184 2.44 -14.38 -7.03
N TYR A 185 1.44 -14.79 -7.80
CA TYR A 185 1.08 -16.20 -7.96
C TYR A 185 1.41 -16.71 -9.37
N GLY A 186 2.15 -15.94 -10.16
CA GLY A 186 2.75 -16.38 -11.41
C GLY A 186 3.99 -17.27 -11.21
N PRO A 187 4.60 -17.75 -12.31
CA PRO A 187 5.79 -18.60 -12.25
C PRO A 187 7.02 -17.86 -11.67
N ALA A 188 7.12 -16.55 -11.91
CA ALA A 188 8.14 -15.70 -11.33
C ALA A 188 7.61 -15.00 -10.07
N LYS A 189 8.43 -14.96 -9.01
CA LYS A 189 8.10 -14.28 -7.75
C LYS A 189 8.86 -12.97 -7.64
N TYR A 190 8.17 -11.85 -7.86
CA TYR A 190 8.78 -10.53 -7.77
C TYR A 190 8.73 -10.02 -6.31
N GLN A 191 9.82 -10.24 -5.59
CA GLN A 191 9.92 -9.92 -4.15
C GLN A 191 10.05 -8.43 -3.84
N ARG A 192 10.41 -7.61 -4.83
CA ARG A 192 10.59 -6.15 -4.66
C ARG A 192 9.34 -5.33 -4.96
N LEU A 193 8.22 -5.99 -5.31
CA LEU A 193 6.93 -5.34 -5.49
C LEU A 193 6.29 -5.14 -4.10
N PHE A 194 6.21 -3.90 -3.60
CA PHE A 194 5.65 -3.61 -2.27
C PHE A 194 4.14 -3.34 -2.26
N GLY A 195 3.55 -3.16 -3.42
CA GLY A 195 2.14 -2.84 -3.51
C GLY A 195 1.66 -2.51 -4.91
N ILE A 196 0.37 -2.21 -4.97
CA ILE A 196 -0.36 -1.83 -6.19
C ILE A 196 -1.11 -0.54 -5.89
N SER A 197 -0.88 0.50 -6.68
CA SER A 197 -1.68 1.71 -6.64
C SER A 197 -3.02 1.49 -7.34
N LEU A 198 -4.09 2.03 -6.76
CA LEU A 198 -5.38 2.20 -7.46
C LEU A 198 -5.42 3.56 -8.18
N TYR A 199 -4.59 4.51 -7.77
CA TYR A 199 -4.52 5.86 -8.27
C TYR A 199 -3.44 6.02 -9.34
N GLY A 200 -3.76 6.68 -10.45
CA GLY A 200 -2.80 7.11 -11.47
C GLY A 200 -2.07 8.39 -11.03
N GLN A 201 -0.76 8.28 -10.80
CA GLN A 201 0.03 9.36 -10.21
C GLN A 201 0.04 10.63 -11.10
N ARG A 202 -0.58 11.73 -10.64
CA ARG A 202 -0.55 13.05 -11.33
C ARG A 202 0.46 14.04 -10.79
N GLN A 203 1.02 13.79 -9.60
CA GLN A 203 1.89 14.74 -8.91
C GLN A 203 3.12 14.03 -8.33
N MET A 204 4.33 14.50 -8.65
CA MET A 204 5.54 14.08 -7.94
C MET A 204 5.74 14.93 -6.69
N GLU A 205 5.80 14.29 -5.53
CA GLU A 205 5.79 14.99 -4.24
C GLU A 205 7.15 15.07 -3.53
N LEU A 206 8.14 14.32 -4.01
CA LEU A 206 9.43 14.12 -3.34
C LEU A 206 10.54 15.07 -3.79
N HIS A 207 10.28 15.92 -4.80
CA HIS A 207 11.21 16.97 -5.21
C HIS A 207 11.42 17.98 -4.08
N MET A 208 12.68 18.37 -3.84
CA MET A 208 13.06 19.32 -2.78
C MET A 208 12.31 20.66 -2.86
N VAL A 209 12.04 21.13 -4.09
CA VAL A 209 11.35 22.39 -4.34
C VAL A 209 9.83 22.32 -4.11
N GLY A 210 9.28 21.13 -3.86
CA GLY A 210 7.85 20.91 -3.66
C GLY A 210 7.23 20.00 -4.71
N ARG A 211 5.89 19.94 -4.72
CA ARG A 211 5.13 19.10 -5.64
C ARG A 211 5.26 19.61 -7.07
N ARG A 212 5.35 18.71 -8.04
CA ARG A 212 5.38 19.02 -9.47
C ARG A 212 4.36 18.15 -10.22
N PRO A 213 3.69 18.69 -11.25
CA PRO A 213 2.91 17.87 -12.17
C PRO A 213 3.75 16.71 -12.71
N TYR A 214 3.11 15.56 -12.86
CA TYR A 214 3.73 14.35 -13.34
C TYR A 214 2.80 13.67 -14.33
N ASP A 215 3.35 13.31 -15.47
CA ASP A 215 2.65 12.58 -16.52
C ASP A 215 3.54 11.43 -17.02
N PRO A 216 3.26 10.18 -16.62
CA PRO A 216 4.04 9.03 -17.06
C PRO A 216 4.00 8.83 -18.58
N GLU A 217 2.91 9.22 -19.26
CA GLU A 217 2.82 9.11 -20.73
C GLU A 217 3.89 9.96 -21.42
N SER A 218 4.06 11.20 -20.95
CA SER A 218 5.13 12.10 -21.40
C SER A 218 6.54 11.57 -21.09
N ILE A 219 6.72 10.83 -19.99
CA ILE A 219 8.02 10.24 -19.63
C ILE A 219 8.38 9.04 -20.52
N PHE A 220 7.38 8.25 -20.91
CA PHE A 220 7.59 7.05 -21.72
C PHE A 220 7.60 7.33 -23.23
N HIS A 221 7.05 8.48 -23.65
CA HIS A 221 7.05 8.90 -25.04
C HIS A 221 8.47 8.93 -25.64
N GLY A 222 8.65 8.28 -26.80
CA GLY A 222 9.92 8.20 -27.50
C GLY A 222 10.94 7.22 -26.87
N THR A 223 10.54 6.46 -25.84
CA THR A 223 11.34 5.37 -25.28
C THR A 223 10.95 4.03 -25.93
N LYS A 224 11.58 2.93 -25.48
CA LYS A 224 11.21 1.57 -25.91
C LYS A 224 9.87 1.09 -25.34
N PHE A 225 9.33 1.80 -24.34
CA PHE A 225 8.12 1.40 -23.65
C PHE A 225 6.87 2.02 -24.31
N PRO A 226 5.71 1.33 -24.29
CA PRO A 226 4.46 1.94 -24.69
C PRO A 226 4.16 3.18 -23.84
N SER A 227 3.72 4.28 -24.46
CA SER A 227 3.43 5.52 -23.73
C SER A 227 2.38 5.31 -22.63
N ARG A 228 1.40 4.44 -22.90
CA ARG A 228 0.36 4.01 -21.96
C ARG A 228 0.60 2.57 -21.54
N SER A 229 1.59 2.39 -20.68
CA SER A 229 1.88 1.12 -20.00
C SER A 229 1.76 1.34 -18.49
N PRO A 230 1.15 0.40 -17.73
CA PRO A 230 1.40 0.30 -16.31
C PRO A 230 2.91 0.33 -16.04
N TYR A 231 3.31 0.84 -14.89
CA TYR A 231 4.72 1.08 -14.59
C TYR A 231 5.01 0.87 -13.12
N LEU A 232 6.30 0.75 -12.81
CA LEU A 232 6.80 0.55 -11.47
C LEU A 232 7.40 1.87 -10.95
N SER A 233 7.08 2.23 -9.71
CA SER A 233 7.61 3.44 -9.07
C SER A 233 8.02 3.20 -7.63
N GLN A 234 9.08 3.86 -7.18
CA GLN A 234 9.45 3.85 -5.75
C GLN A 234 8.53 4.72 -4.88
N VAL A 235 7.65 5.53 -5.46
CA VAL A 235 6.76 6.40 -4.69
C VAL A 235 5.60 5.57 -4.13
N PRO A 236 5.37 5.53 -2.80
CA PRO A 236 4.16 4.90 -2.26
C PRO A 236 2.93 5.73 -2.64
N CYS A 237 1.84 5.09 -3.03
CA CYS A 237 0.56 5.77 -3.18
C CYS A 237 -0.06 6.07 -1.81
N SER A 238 -0.85 7.14 -1.68
CA SER A 238 -1.62 7.46 -0.45
C SER A 238 -3.11 7.64 -0.73
N TRP A 239 -3.57 7.39 -1.96
CA TRP A 239 -4.93 7.67 -2.42
C TRP A 239 -5.62 6.40 -2.89
N GLY A 240 -5.46 5.34 -2.10
CA GLY A 240 -5.92 4.00 -2.42
C GLY A 240 -4.82 3.13 -2.99
N ALA A 241 -4.39 2.16 -2.19
CA ALA A 241 -3.34 1.23 -2.56
C ALA A 241 -3.46 -0.10 -1.82
N VAL A 242 -2.92 -1.14 -2.43
CA VAL A 242 -2.69 -2.44 -1.82
C VAL A 242 -1.25 -2.47 -1.31
N TYR A 243 -1.04 -2.90 -0.06
CA TYR A 243 0.30 -3.15 0.49
C TYR A 243 0.53 -4.64 0.71
N PHE A 244 1.71 -5.11 0.31
CA PHE A 244 2.02 -6.53 0.33
C PHE A 244 2.47 -6.98 1.72
N PRO A 245 2.03 -8.18 2.16
CA PRO A 245 2.10 -8.57 3.56
C PRO A 245 3.52 -8.61 4.13
N GLU A 246 4.45 -9.20 3.40
CA GLU A 246 5.82 -9.37 3.87
C GLU A 246 6.57 -8.04 3.99
N ILE A 247 6.32 -7.09 3.07
CA ILE A 247 6.96 -5.77 3.10
C ILE A 247 6.27 -4.86 4.12
N TRP A 248 4.96 -5.00 4.34
CA TRP A 248 4.28 -4.28 5.42
C TRP A 248 4.76 -4.76 6.80
N LYS A 249 5.01 -6.06 6.97
CA LYS A 249 5.64 -6.61 8.19
C LYS A 249 7.06 -6.09 8.39
N GLU A 250 7.89 -6.10 7.33
CA GLU A 250 9.24 -5.51 7.37
C GLU A 250 9.16 -4.02 7.76
N PHE A 251 8.19 -3.28 7.22
CA PHE A 251 8.00 -1.88 7.55
C PHE A 251 7.59 -1.65 9.00
N HIS A 252 6.74 -2.49 9.59
CA HIS A 252 6.42 -2.42 11.02
C HIS A 252 7.67 -2.60 11.87
N GLU A 253 8.50 -3.60 11.58
CA GLU A 253 9.78 -3.79 12.28
C GLU A 253 10.74 -2.62 12.11
N TYR A 254 10.82 -2.10 10.88
CA TYR A 254 11.65 -0.94 10.54
C TYR A 254 11.21 0.27 11.34
N LEU A 255 9.92 0.58 11.34
CA LEU A 255 9.36 1.76 11.97
C LEU A 255 9.57 1.75 13.49
N ILE A 256 9.34 0.61 14.15
CA ILE A 256 9.58 0.48 15.60
C ILE A 256 11.03 0.85 15.91
N ARG A 257 12.00 0.24 15.21
CA ARG A 257 13.43 0.51 15.41
C ARG A 257 13.81 1.96 15.08
N ARG A 258 13.24 2.55 14.03
CA ARG A 258 13.47 3.96 13.67
C ARG A 258 12.95 4.92 14.72
N LEU A 259 11.76 4.69 15.26
CA LEU A 259 11.16 5.53 16.29
C LEU A 259 11.94 5.43 17.60
N ASP A 260 12.40 4.23 17.96
CA ASP A 260 13.27 4.02 19.13
C ASP A 260 14.61 4.73 18.98
N ASP A 261 15.24 4.65 17.80
CA ASP A 261 16.48 5.38 17.51
C ASP A 261 16.28 6.90 17.54
N GLU A 262 15.24 7.42 16.89
CA GLU A 262 14.93 8.86 16.89
C GLU A 262 14.53 9.41 18.27
N SER A 263 14.13 8.57 19.22
CA SER A 263 13.70 9.01 20.55
C SER A 263 14.76 8.83 21.63
N ASN A 264 15.64 7.82 21.50
CA ASN A 264 16.52 7.40 22.60
C ASN A 264 18.01 7.39 22.27
N TYR A 265 18.39 7.04 21.03
CA TYR A 265 19.77 6.69 20.72
C TYR A 265 20.46 7.64 19.75
N HIS A 266 19.69 8.22 18.82
CA HIS A 266 20.17 9.08 17.74
C HIS A 266 21.43 8.51 17.04
N SER A 267 21.45 7.18 16.85
CA SER A 267 22.66 6.45 16.47
C SER A 267 22.80 6.29 14.95
N GLN A 268 21.72 6.48 14.19
CA GLN A 268 21.73 6.41 12.73
C GLN A 268 21.04 7.62 12.09
N GLU A 269 21.73 8.26 11.15
CA GLU A 269 21.14 9.29 10.30
C GLU A 269 20.74 8.69 8.95
N ILE A 270 19.50 8.17 8.86
CA ILE A 270 18.97 7.62 7.61
C ILE A 270 18.32 8.74 6.79
N ILE A 271 19.06 9.26 5.82
CA ILE A 271 18.59 10.32 4.91
C ILE A 271 18.55 9.79 3.49
N VAL A 272 17.36 9.81 2.89
CA VAL A 272 17.23 9.61 1.44
C VAL A 272 17.75 10.86 0.72
N PRO A 273 18.83 10.77 -0.08
CA PRO A 273 19.45 11.93 -0.72
C PRO A 273 18.47 12.65 -1.64
N ASN A 274 18.45 13.98 -1.63
CA ASN A 274 17.58 14.82 -2.48
C ASN A 274 16.07 14.54 -2.37
N SER A 275 15.62 13.86 -1.32
CA SER A 275 14.20 13.64 -1.07
C SER A 275 13.65 14.66 -0.07
N ARG A 276 12.56 15.33 -0.46
CA ARG A 276 11.82 16.24 0.43
C ARG A 276 11.32 15.53 1.70
N SER A 277 11.04 14.22 1.64
CA SER A 277 10.53 13.47 2.78
C SER A 277 11.49 13.51 3.97
N SER A 278 12.79 13.32 3.73
CA SER A 278 13.84 13.31 4.75
C SER A 278 13.90 14.61 5.55
N PHE A 279 13.60 15.75 4.92
CA PHE A 279 13.80 17.07 5.52
C PHE A 279 12.51 17.75 5.99
N LYS A 280 11.36 17.46 5.37
CA LYS A 280 10.11 18.19 5.59
C LYS A 280 9.00 17.36 6.25
N TRP A 281 9.11 16.03 6.28
CA TRP A 281 8.00 15.15 6.70
C TRP A 281 8.29 14.41 8.01
N LYS A 282 8.77 15.14 9.03
CA LYS A 282 9.25 14.57 10.29
C LYS A 282 8.27 13.62 11.00
N LYS A 283 6.96 13.80 10.84
CA LYS A 283 5.91 12.99 11.51
C LYS A 283 5.09 12.11 10.54
N SER A 284 5.51 12.00 9.27
CA SER A 284 4.77 11.22 8.29
C SER A 284 5.21 9.76 8.30
N TRP A 285 4.27 8.83 8.37
CA TRP A 285 4.57 7.40 8.17
C TRP A 285 5.28 7.15 6.84
N LYS A 286 4.91 7.94 5.81
CA LYS A 286 5.44 7.82 4.45
C LYS A 286 6.92 8.19 4.37
N LYS A 287 7.43 9.05 5.26
CA LYS A 287 8.88 9.33 5.37
C LYS A 287 9.64 8.03 5.64
N TYR A 288 9.27 7.33 6.71
CA TYR A 288 9.92 6.08 7.12
C TYR A 288 9.75 4.98 6.08
N PHE A 289 8.57 4.89 5.44
CA PHE A 289 8.36 3.89 4.40
C PHE A 289 9.21 4.17 3.15
N ILE A 290 9.37 5.45 2.76
CA ILE A 290 10.27 5.85 1.66
C ILE A 290 11.73 5.51 1.98
N GLU A 291 12.18 5.66 3.23
CA GLU A 291 13.52 5.25 3.65
C GLU A 291 13.74 3.76 3.40
N LEU A 292 12.82 2.91 3.87
CA LEU A 292 12.87 1.46 3.64
C LEU A 292 12.84 1.11 2.15
N ILE A 293 11.93 1.72 1.38
CA ILE A 293 11.81 1.51 -0.07
C ILE A 293 13.11 1.88 -0.80
N TYR A 294 13.75 2.97 -0.39
CA TYR A 294 15.01 3.39 -0.98
C TYR A 294 16.13 2.38 -0.68
N LEU A 295 16.26 1.96 0.58
CA LEU A 295 17.26 0.97 1.01
C LEU A 295 17.10 -0.37 0.30
N ARG A 296 15.85 -0.81 0.10
CA ARG A 296 15.52 -2.10 -0.51
C ARG A 296 15.31 -2.04 -2.02
N GLY A 297 15.36 -0.87 -2.65
CA GLY A 297 15.01 -0.74 -4.08
C GLY A 297 13.60 -1.25 -4.41
N TYR A 298 12.66 -1.11 -3.47
CA TYR A 298 11.28 -1.57 -3.65
C TYR A 298 10.52 -0.68 -4.63
N VAL A 299 9.54 -1.26 -5.31
CA VAL A 299 8.67 -0.56 -6.27
C VAL A 299 7.20 -0.96 -6.08
N MET A 300 6.30 -0.06 -6.42
CA MET A 300 4.86 -0.25 -6.47
C MET A 300 4.40 -0.17 -7.92
N LEU A 301 3.42 -1.00 -8.27
CA LEU A 301 2.78 -0.95 -9.58
C LEU A 301 1.77 0.19 -9.64
N TYR A 302 1.79 0.95 -10.73
CA TYR A 302 0.86 2.04 -11.00
C TYR A 302 0.09 1.82 -12.30
N PRO A 303 -1.22 2.14 -12.32
CA PRO A 303 -1.98 2.20 -13.56
C PRO A 303 -1.55 3.43 -14.40
N ASN A 304 -1.72 3.33 -15.71
CA ASN A 304 -1.41 4.40 -16.66
C ASN A 304 -2.34 4.33 -17.88
N TYR A 305 -3.62 4.60 -17.64
CA TYR A 305 -4.66 4.63 -18.66
C TYR A 305 -4.83 6.05 -19.22
N LYS A 306 -5.55 6.16 -20.33
CA LYS A 306 -5.81 7.42 -21.00
C LYS A 306 -6.39 8.45 -20.01
N ASN A 307 -5.89 9.69 -20.09
CA ASN A 307 -6.35 10.82 -19.26
C ASN A 307 -6.26 10.56 -17.75
N PHE A 308 -5.29 9.75 -17.29
CA PHE A 308 -5.17 9.32 -15.90
C PHE A 308 -6.37 8.54 -15.37
N THR A 309 -7.15 7.89 -16.25
CA THR A 309 -8.23 7.00 -15.80
C THR A 309 -7.68 5.98 -14.81
N SER A 310 -8.34 5.87 -13.66
CA SER A 310 -7.80 5.18 -12.47
C SER A 310 -8.85 4.34 -11.77
N PHE A 311 -8.39 3.52 -10.84
CA PHE A 311 -9.23 2.65 -10.01
C PHE A 311 -9.59 3.29 -8.66
N SER A 312 -8.94 4.40 -8.31
CA SER A 312 -9.35 5.28 -7.22
C SER A 312 -9.12 6.75 -7.61
N THR A 313 -9.85 7.64 -6.95
CA THR A 313 -9.68 9.08 -7.03
C THR A 313 -9.75 9.69 -5.63
N ASN A 314 -9.03 10.79 -5.43
CA ASN A 314 -9.04 11.52 -4.17
C ASN A 314 -9.82 12.82 -4.37
N HIS A 315 -10.86 13.01 -3.55
CA HIS A 315 -11.70 14.22 -3.56
C HIS A 315 -11.05 15.40 -2.86
N ALA A 316 -9.88 15.20 -2.26
CA ALA A 316 -9.04 16.22 -1.68
C ALA A 316 -9.77 17.03 -0.60
N GLU A 317 -10.51 16.30 0.24
CA GLU A 317 -11.33 16.86 1.31
C GLU A 317 -10.46 17.62 2.33
N ILE A 318 -10.97 18.73 2.84
CA ILE A 318 -10.24 19.61 3.76
C ILE A 318 -9.84 18.84 5.02
N GLY A 319 -8.56 18.89 5.40
CA GLY A 319 -8.02 18.12 6.52
C GLY A 319 -6.62 18.54 6.93
N ILE A 320 -5.87 17.62 7.56
CA ILE A 320 -4.51 17.88 8.06
C ILE A 320 -3.54 18.27 6.93
N HIS A 321 -3.76 17.75 5.72
CA HIS A 321 -2.85 17.96 4.58
C HIS A 321 -3.38 18.91 3.51
N ILE A 322 -4.66 19.25 3.56
CA ILE A 322 -5.34 20.02 2.52
C ILE A 322 -6.08 21.18 3.16
N HIS A 323 -5.70 22.39 2.77
CA HIS A 323 -6.30 23.64 3.23
C HIS A 323 -6.72 24.45 2.01
N LEU A 324 -7.89 25.10 2.08
CA LEU A 324 -8.30 26.06 1.07
C LEU A 324 -7.43 27.31 1.18
N ILE A 325 -6.82 27.70 0.06
CA ILE A 325 -6.06 28.93 -0.05
C ILE A 325 -6.76 29.78 -1.10
N LYS A 326 -7.14 31.00 -0.70
CA LYS A 326 -7.76 31.98 -1.60
C LYS A 326 -6.86 32.17 -2.84
N ASP A 327 -7.47 32.23 -4.02
CA ASP A 327 -6.80 32.42 -5.31
C ASP A 327 -5.92 31.24 -5.80
N LYS A 328 -6.07 30.05 -5.23
CA LYS A 328 -5.48 28.79 -5.75
C LYS A 328 -6.54 27.86 -6.32
N PRO A 329 -6.18 26.98 -7.28
CA PRO A 329 -7.10 25.95 -7.79
C PRO A 329 -7.63 25.08 -6.65
N GLU A 330 -8.88 24.64 -6.77
CA GLU A 330 -9.45 23.70 -5.81
C GLU A 330 -8.61 22.42 -5.76
N PRO A 331 -8.32 21.87 -4.56
CA PRO A 331 -7.48 20.69 -4.42
C PRO A 331 -7.88 19.50 -5.30
N VAL A 332 -9.19 19.28 -5.49
CA VAL A 332 -9.71 18.20 -6.35
C VAL A 332 -9.28 18.34 -7.81
N THR A 333 -9.03 19.55 -8.31
CA THR A 333 -8.56 19.76 -9.69
C THR A 333 -7.09 19.34 -9.87
N ILE A 334 -6.33 19.33 -8.77
CA ILE A 334 -4.90 18.97 -8.73
C ILE A 334 -4.73 17.46 -8.52
N PHE A 335 -5.53 16.88 -7.61
CA PHE A 335 -5.38 15.50 -7.16
C PHE A 335 -6.39 14.55 -7.79
N GLY A 336 -7.59 15.02 -8.13
CA GLY A 336 -8.63 14.21 -8.74
C GLY A 336 -8.21 13.63 -10.09
N VAL A 337 -8.58 12.38 -10.31
CA VAL A 337 -8.45 11.62 -11.55
C VAL A 337 -9.81 11.05 -11.95
N PRO A 338 -10.07 10.84 -13.25
CA PRO A 338 -11.28 10.14 -13.67
C PRO A 338 -11.24 8.68 -13.20
N LEU A 339 -12.36 8.17 -12.71
CA LEU A 339 -12.53 6.75 -12.40
C LEU A 339 -12.88 5.97 -13.67
N MET A 340 -12.35 4.75 -13.79
CA MET A 340 -12.78 3.80 -14.82
C MET A 340 -14.23 3.38 -14.55
N LYS A 341 -15.19 3.98 -15.27
CA LYS A 341 -16.62 3.65 -15.15
C LYS A 341 -17.09 2.70 -16.25
N ASP A 342 -16.55 2.88 -17.44
CA ASP A 342 -16.74 1.96 -18.56
C ASP A 342 -15.61 0.93 -18.56
N PHE A 343 -15.93 -0.30 -18.99
CA PHE A 343 -14.96 -1.39 -18.96
C PHE A 343 -13.99 -1.31 -20.13
N THR A 344 -12.83 -0.64 -19.92
CA THR A 344 -11.75 -0.53 -20.92
C THR A 344 -10.42 -1.12 -20.43
N LEU A 345 -10.44 -1.87 -19.32
CA LEU A 345 -9.25 -2.34 -18.62
C LEU A 345 -8.28 -3.07 -19.54
N TYR A 346 -8.77 -3.99 -20.39
CA TYR A 346 -7.92 -4.75 -21.30
C TYR A 346 -7.53 -3.96 -22.54
N ASP A 347 -8.49 -3.31 -23.21
CA ASP A 347 -8.28 -2.63 -24.51
C ASP A 347 -7.23 -1.50 -24.46
N GLU A 348 -7.03 -0.92 -23.28
CA GLU A 348 -6.04 0.14 -23.07
C GLU A 348 -4.70 -0.36 -22.55
N LEU A 349 -4.57 -1.63 -22.18
CA LEU A 349 -3.29 -2.23 -21.83
C LEU A 349 -2.45 -2.54 -23.08
N PRO A 350 -1.11 -2.47 -22.99
CA PRO A 350 -0.25 -2.92 -24.08
C PRO A 350 -0.57 -4.37 -24.48
N ASN A 351 -0.83 -4.59 -25.77
CA ASN A 351 -1.20 -5.91 -26.34
C ASN A 351 -2.48 -6.52 -25.72
N ASN A 352 -3.36 -5.71 -25.13
CA ASN A 352 -4.61 -6.11 -24.50
C ASN A 352 -4.46 -7.04 -23.29
N HIS A 353 -3.28 -7.07 -22.67
CA HIS A 353 -3.03 -7.84 -21.45
C HIS A 353 -2.05 -7.11 -20.54
N LEU A 354 -2.03 -7.49 -19.27
CA LEU A 354 -1.09 -6.91 -18.32
C LEU A 354 0.35 -7.24 -18.75
N THR A 355 1.23 -6.25 -18.83
CA THR A 355 2.61 -6.43 -19.31
C THR A 355 3.43 -7.31 -18.36
N ASP A 356 4.39 -8.07 -18.88
CA ASP A 356 5.29 -8.85 -18.03
C ASP A 356 6.14 -7.95 -17.15
N PHE A 357 6.39 -8.37 -15.90
CA PHE A 357 6.98 -7.49 -14.88
C PHE A 357 8.35 -6.93 -15.27
N THR A 358 9.17 -7.73 -15.97
CA THR A 358 10.51 -7.34 -16.42
C THR A 358 10.48 -6.36 -17.60
N GLU A 359 9.34 -6.22 -18.26
CA GLU A 359 9.12 -5.30 -19.40
C GLU A 359 8.45 -4.00 -18.97
N LEU A 360 8.00 -3.89 -17.72
CA LEU A 360 7.41 -2.66 -17.19
C LEU A 360 8.47 -1.54 -17.11
N PRO A 361 8.09 -0.29 -17.45
CA PRO A 361 8.92 0.88 -17.16
C PRO A 361 9.14 1.01 -15.65
N VAL A 362 10.35 1.41 -15.25
CA VAL A 362 10.71 1.63 -13.84
C VAL A 362 11.08 3.08 -13.62
N THR A 363 10.50 3.70 -12.59
CA THR A 363 10.76 5.10 -12.22
C THR A 363 11.28 5.20 -10.78
N ASN A 364 12.20 6.13 -10.55
CA ASN A 364 12.69 6.43 -9.20
C ASN A 364 11.72 7.34 -8.42
N LEU A 365 12.09 7.68 -7.18
CA LEU A 365 11.33 8.58 -6.29
C LEU A 365 10.97 9.96 -6.90
N TRP A 366 11.66 10.40 -7.96
CA TRP A 366 11.45 11.70 -8.59
C TRP A 366 10.68 11.63 -9.90
N GLY A 367 10.23 10.44 -10.31
CA GLY A 367 9.48 10.20 -11.54
C GLY A 367 10.35 10.02 -12.79
N ASN A 368 11.67 9.94 -12.65
CA ASN A 368 12.56 9.73 -13.79
C ASN A 368 12.72 8.23 -14.07
N LEU A 369 12.74 7.87 -15.36
CA LEU A 369 12.99 6.51 -15.84
C LEU A 369 14.37 6.02 -15.38
N THR A 370 14.46 4.75 -14.97
CA THR A 370 15.67 4.12 -14.42
C THR A 370 15.57 2.60 -14.55
N THR A 371 16.51 1.85 -13.97
CA THR A 371 16.51 0.39 -13.96
C THR A 371 16.45 -0.16 -12.54
N PHE A 372 16.01 -1.41 -12.37
CA PHE A 372 16.05 -2.09 -11.07
C PHE A 372 17.46 -2.12 -10.46
N ASN A 373 18.48 -2.37 -11.28
CA ASN A 373 19.87 -2.38 -10.82
C ASN A 373 20.27 -1.02 -10.24
N ASP A 374 19.86 0.09 -10.86
CA ASP A 374 20.12 1.44 -10.32
C ASP A 374 19.37 1.69 -9.01
N LEU A 375 18.14 1.18 -8.87
CA LEU A 375 17.40 1.27 -7.60
C LEU A 375 18.14 0.54 -6.48
N ILE A 376 18.54 -0.71 -6.75
CA ILE A 376 19.21 -1.59 -5.79
C ILE A 376 20.58 -1.04 -5.41
N ASN A 377 21.39 -0.64 -6.39
CA ASN A 377 22.73 -0.11 -6.15
C ASN A 377 22.69 1.17 -5.30
N ARG A 378 21.71 2.06 -5.52
CA ARG A 378 21.53 3.26 -4.68
C ARG A 378 21.13 2.92 -3.25
N GLY A 379 20.27 1.92 -3.08
CA GLY A 379 19.91 1.38 -1.77
C GLY A 379 21.11 0.79 -1.03
N ILE A 380 21.91 -0.04 -1.71
CA ILE A 380 23.16 -0.61 -1.20
C ILE A 380 24.15 0.47 -0.78
N ASN A 381 24.32 1.51 -1.61
CA ASN A 381 25.22 2.61 -1.29
C ASN A 381 24.78 3.34 -0.01
N LEU A 382 23.48 3.59 0.17
CA LEU A 382 22.98 4.17 1.42
C LEU A 382 23.16 3.21 2.59
N HIS A 383 22.83 1.93 2.42
CA HIS A 383 22.98 0.88 3.43
C HIS A 383 24.41 0.82 3.98
N ASN A 384 25.41 0.77 3.09
CA ASN A 384 26.83 0.71 3.45
C ASN A 384 27.31 1.95 4.21
N ASN A 385 26.62 3.09 4.07
CA ASN A 385 26.95 4.31 4.81
C ASN A 385 26.36 4.32 6.23
N ILE A 386 25.23 3.63 6.45
CA ILE A 386 24.47 3.69 7.71
C ILE A 386 24.61 2.45 8.58
N SER A 387 25.05 1.32 8.03
CA SER A 387 25.12 0.02 8.71
C SER A 387 26.48 -0.64 8.52
N GLN A 388 26.95 -1.34 9.56
CA GLN A 388 28.16 -2.16 9.52
C GLN A 388 27.91 -3.56 8.96
N CYS A 389 26.66 -4.04 9.03
CA CYS A 389 26.31 -5.33 8.47
C CYS A 389 26.14 -5.21 6.96
N PRO A 390 26.60 -6.19 6.17
CA PRO A 390 26.36 -6.17 4.73
C PRO A 390 24.85 -6.21 4.46
N PRO A 391 24.38 -5.53 3.40
CA PRO A 391 22.99 -5.68 2.98
C PRO A 391 22.73 -7.15 2.66
N HIS A 392 21.52 -7.64 2.92
CA HIS A 392 21.16 -9.06 2.83
C HIS A 392 21.29 -9.70 1.41
N TYR A 393 21.93 -9.05 0.45
CA TYR A 393 22.19 -9.56 -0.89
C TYR A 393 23.65 -10.00 -1.02
N LYS A 394 23.97 -11.19 -0.51
CA LYS A 394 25.20 -11.89 -0.92
C LYS A 394 24.87 -13.20 -1.63
N GLU A 395 24.99 -13.09 -2.94
CA GLU A 395 25.32 -14.08 -3.97
C GLU A 395 24.24 -15.12 -4.38
N GLU A 396 24.05 -15.14 -5.71
CA GLU A 396 23.34 -16.06 -6.61
C GLU A 396 21.81 -15.96 -6.81
N ASN A 397 20.97 -15.59 -5.84
CA ASN A 397 19.50 -15.70 -6.04
C ASN A 397 18.60 -14.48 -5.73
N ASP A 398 19.15 -13.31 -5.36
CA ASP A 398 18.39 -12.08 -4.99
C ASP A 398 17.20 -12.32 -4.02
N GLN A 399 17.32 -13.30 -3.12
CA GLN A 399 16.24 -13.65 -2.20
C GLN A 399 16.24 -12.74 -0.96
N LEU A 400 15.18 -11.96 -0.83
CA LEU A 400 14.85 -11.15 0.33
C LEU A 400 14.29 -11.99 1.47
N ASN A 401 14.81 -11.77 2.68
CA ASN A 401 14.28 -12.37 3.91
C ASN A 401 13.33 -11.45 4.68
N PHE A 402 13.11 -10.20 4.20
CA PHE A 402 12.24 -9.19 4.81
C PHE A 402 12.55 -8.86 6.28
N SER A 403 13.81 -9.07 6.71
CA SER A 403 14.32 -8.70 8.02
C SER A 403 14.94 -7.30 7.97
N THR A 404 14.87 -6.55 9.06
CA THR A 404 15.50 -5.22 9.16
C THR A 404 16.83 -5.23 9.93
N GLN A 405 17.28 -6.41 10.39
CA GLN A 405 18.47 -6.54 11.24
C GLN A 405 19.75 -6.03 10.57
N ASP A 406 19.88 -6.23 9.26
CA ASP A 406 21.02 -5.74 8.48
C ASP A 406 21.06 -4.22 8.40
N ILE A 407 19.94 -3.52 8.55
CA ILE A 407 19.87 -2.04 8.49
C ILE A 407 20.32 -1.41 9.83
N PHE A 408 19.97 -2.02 10.97
CA PHE A 408 20.20 -1.46 12.32
C PHE A 408 21.44 -2.00 13.04
N CYS A 409 22.39 -2.51 12.26
CA CYS A 409 23.65 -3.05 12.75
C CYS A 409 24.68 -1.91 12.89
N VAL A 410 24.65 -1.25 14.05
CA VAL A 410 25.54 -0.14 14.40
C VAL A 410 26.44 -0.47 15.57
N ASP A 411 27.60 0.21 15.60
CA ASP A 411 28.58 0.09 16.67
C ASP A 411 27.99 0.37 18.06
N GLU A 412 28.13 -0.61 18.96
CA GLU A 412 27.72 -0.51 20.36
C GLU A 412 28.42 0.64 21.10
N GLU A 413 29.66 1.00 20.73
CA GLU A 413 30.36 2.14 21.34
C GLU A 413 29.75 3.49 20.95
N LYS A 414 29.25 3.65 19.72
CA LYS A 414 28.51 4.84 19.30
C LYS A 414 27.19 4.97 20.05
N LYS A 415 26.44 3.87 20.22
CA LYS A 415 25.20 3.84 21.02
C LYS A 415 25.42 4.29 22.48
N ARG A 416 26.51 3.84 23.12
CA ARG A 416 26.85 4.22 24.51
C ARG A 416 27.30 5.68 24.64
N ASN A 417 28.09 6.18 23.68
CA ASN A 417 28.58 7.56 23.71
C ASN A 417 27.45 8.58 23.52
N THR A 418 26.47 8.33 22.65
CA THR A 418 25.31 9.22 22.49
C THR A 418 24.43 9.24 23.73
N THR A 419 24.13 8.07 24.31
CA THR A 419 23.35 7.97 25.56
C THR A 419 24.02 8.71 26.73
N THR A 420 25.34 8.64 26.82
CA THR A 420 26.12 9.34 27.86
C THR A 420 26.12 10.85 27.62
N GLN A 421 26.25 11.30 26.38
CA GLN A 421 26.22 12.72 26.01
C GLN A 421 24.83 13.34 26.22
N ASP A 422 23.75 12.61 25.93
CA ASP A 422 22.38 13.05 26.16
C ASP A 422 22.06 13.14 27.66
N TYR A 423 22.57 12.22 28.48
CA TYR A 423 22.46 12.31 29.94
C TYR A 423 23.22 13.53 30.50
N ILE A 424 24.42 13.81 29.96
CA ILE A 424 25.22 14.99 30.32
C ILE A 424 24.51 16.28 29.90
N ASN A 425 23.92 16.32 28.70
CA ASN A 425 23.18 17.47 28.20
C ASN A 425 21.88 17.70 28.98
N PHE A 426 21.17 16.63 29.36
CA PHE A 426 19.99 16.69 30.22
C PHE A 426 20.34 17.22 31.61
N GLU A 427 21.40 16.72 32.25
CA GLU A 427 21.88 17.27 33.53
C GLU A 427 22.29 18.74 33.42
N LYS A 428 22.90 19.14 32.30
CA LYS A 428 23.32 20.52 32.08
C LYS A 428 22.13 21.47 31.93
N GLN A 429 21.12 21.09 31.15
CA GLN A 429 19.85 21.84 31.04
C GLN A 429 19.11 21.89 32.37
N HIS A 430 19.11 20.79 33.14
CA HIS A 430 18.45 20.75 34.44
C HIS A 430 19.17 21.66 35.46
N ARG A 431 20.51 21.68 35.48
CA ARG A 431 21.31 22.60 36.31
C ARG A 431 21.12 24.06 35.91
N GLU A 432 21.08 24.36 34.61
CA GLU A 432 20.82 25.71 34.09
C GLU A 432 19.42 26.22 34.51
N SER A 433 18.40 25.36 34.45
CA SER A 433 17.04 25.68 34.91
C SER A 433 16.93 25.90 36.42
N LEU A 434 17.71 25.18 37.22
CA LEU A 434 17.79 25.38 38.68
C LEU A 434 18.49 26.70 39.01
N THR A 435 19.57 27.05 38.30
CA THR A 435 20.26 28.34 38.49
C THR A 435 19.43 29.56 38.07
N GLU A 436 18.59 29.45 37.03
CA GLU A 436 17.64 30.52 36.66
C GLU A 436 16.51 30.67 37.71
N SER A 437 16.10 29.57 38.35
CA SER A 437 15.11 29.61 39.43
C SER A 437 15.64 30.24 40.72
N ASP A 438 16.92 29.99 41.06
CA ASP A 438 17.59 30.62 42.21
C ASP A 438 17.92 32.11 41.97
N GLN A 439 18.20 32.51 40.72
CA GLN A 439 18.36 33.92 40.36
C GLN A 439 17.04 34.72 40.38
N ARG A 440 15.89 34.07 40.09
CA ARG A 440 14.56 34.69 40.27
C ARG A 440 14.10 34.74 41.73
N ALA A 441 14.47 33.76 42.54
CA ALA A 441 14.16 33.77 43.97
C ALA A 441 14.94 34.86 44.74
N SER A 442 16.16 35.18 44.30
CA SER A 442 17.01 36.22 44.91
C SER A 442 16.71 37.66 44.44
N THR A 443 15.89 37.85 43.41
CA THR A 443 15.46 39.17 42.92
C THR A 443 14.05 39.59 43.38
N THR A 444 13.35 38.76 44.16
CA THR A 444 11.99 39.07 44.67
C THR A 444 12.00 39.46 46.17
N SER A 445 13.17 39.78 46.72
CA SER A 445 13.29 40.40 48.04
C SER A 445 14.13 41.67 47.93
N VAL A 446 13.51 42.76 47.47
CA VAL A 446 13.76 44.17 47.82
C VAL A 446 12.91 45.03 46.87
N ILE A 447 11.97 45.75 47.49
CA ILE A 447 10.95 46.69 46.97
C ILE A 447 9.61 46.06 46.60
#